data_AF-H1KFC3-F1
#
_entry.id   AF-H1KFC3-F1
#
_cell.length_a   1.000
_cell.length_b   1.000
_cell.length_c   1.000
_cell.angle_alpha   90.00
_cell.angle_beta   90.00
_cell.angle_gamma   90.00
#
_symmetry.space_group_name_H-M   'P 1'
#
loop_
_entity.id
_entity.type
_entity.pdbx_description
1 polymer ?
#
loop_
_entity_poly.entity_id
_entity_poly.type
_entity_poly.pdbx_seq_one_letter_code
_entity_poly.pdbx_strand_id
1 'polypeptide(L)' 'MPPMRRKGDLPQKMCVQCGRPFAWRKKWERVWDEVRYCSDRCRTEAKREARKS' A
#
# COMPACT_ATOMS: atom_id res chain seq x y z
N MET A 1 11.99 -23.19 -24.98
CA MET A 1 10.56 -22.94 -24.67
C MET A 1 10.28 -23.63 -23.34
N PRO A 2 9.56 -23.07 -22.33
CA PRO A 2 8.63 -21.92 -22.33
C PRO A 2 9.07 -20.75 -21.39
N PRO A 3 8.60 -19.50 -21.59
CA PRO A 3 8.84 -18.43 -20.63
C PRO A 3 7.99 -18.68 -19.37
N MET A 4 8.66 -18.90 -18.25
CA MET A 4 8.06 -18.97 -16.93
C MET A 4 7.38 -17.63 -16.63
N ARG A 5 6.08 -17.52 -16.90
CA ARG A 5 5.24 -16.41 -16.44
C ARG A 5 5.28 -16.41 -14.91
N ARG A 6 6.10 -15.50 -14.35
CA ARG A 6 6.27 -15.31 -12.92
C ARG A 6 4.94 -14.83 -12.36
N LYS A 7 4.21 -15.70 -11.68
CA LYS A 7 3.09 -15.34 -10.80
C LYS A 7 3.67 -14.55 -9.62
N GLY A 8 3.90 -13.25 -9.76
CA GLY A 8 4.57 -12.48 -8.71
C GLY A 8 4.44 -10.96 -8.74
N ASP A 9 3.93 -10.36 -9.81
CA ASP A 9 3.79 -8.90 -9.92
C ASP A 9 2.57 -8.37 -9.15
N LEU A 10 2.48 -8.71 -7.86
CA LEU A 10 1.59 -7.98 -6.97
C LEU A 10 2.08 -6.53 -6.90
N PRO A 11 1.21 -5.55 -7.15
CA PRO A 11 1.62 -4.16 -7.11
C PRO A 11 2.13 -3.83 -5.72
N GLN A 12 3.32 -3.24 -5.65
CA GLN A 12 3.90 -2.71 -4.42
C GLN A 12 3.70 -1.19 -4.43
N LYS A 13 3.22 -0.64 -3.32
CA LYS A 13 3.06 0.80 -3.12
C LYS A 13 4.01 1.27 -2.03
N MET A 14 4.38 2.55 -2.06
CA MET A 14 5.13 3.18 -0.98
C MET A 14 4.18 3.82 0.02
N CYS A 15 4.43 3.62 1.31
CA CYS A 15 3.65 4.25 2.37
C CYS A 15 3.95 5.75 2.41
N VAL A 16 2.95 6.61 2.28
CA VAL A 16 3.13 8.08 2.34
C VAL A 16 3.61 8.56 3.71
N GLN A 17 3.29 7.82 4.79
CA GLN A 17 3.68 8.22 6.14
C GLN A 17 5.09 7.79 6.55
N CYS A 18 5.49 6.57 6.19
CA CYS A 18 6.76 5.99 6.66
C CYS A 18 7.74 5.66 5.54
N GLY A 19 7.38 5.88 4.27
CA GLY A 19 8.21 5.58 3.10
C GLY A 19 8.46 4.10 2.84
N ARG A 20 7.92 3.19 3.65
CA ARG A 20 8.20 1.75 3.52
C ARG A 20 7.41 1.14 2.35
N PRO A 21 8.05 0.33 1.49
CA PRO A 21 7.35 -0.41 0.45
C PRO A 21 6.46 -1.47 1.08
N PHE A 22 5.25 -1.62 0.55
CA PHE A 22 4.30 -2.63 1.01
C PHE A 22 3.57 -3.25 -0.19
N ALA A 23 3.41 -4.57 -0.14
CA ALA A 23 2.80 -5.34 -1.22
C ALA A 23 1.28 -5.39 -1.10
N TRP A 24 0.59 -5.48 -2.25
CA TRP A 24 -0.84 -5.70 -2.31
C TRP A 24 -1.28 -6.89 -1.45
N ARG A 25 -2.43 -6.73 -0.77
CA ARG A 25 -3.08 -7.77 0.03
C ARG A 25 -4.50 -7.95 -0.47
N LYS A 26 -5.00 -9.19 -0.42
CA LYS A 26 -6.39 -9.53 -0.80
C LYS A 26 -7.46 -8.71 -0.06
N LYS A 27 -7.19 -8.32 1.20
CA LYS A 27 -8.07 -7.42 1.98
C LYS A 27 -8.25 -6.04 1.32
N TRP A 28 -7.31 -5.63 0.49
CA TRP A 28 -7.30 -4.33 -0.17
C TRP A 28 -7.84 -4.37 -1.59
N GLU A 29 -8.31 -5.51 -2.09
CA GLU A 29 -8.78 -5.65 -3.48
C GLU A 29 -9.80 -4.56 -3.90
N ARG A 30 -10.68 -4.14 -2.98
CA ARG A 30 -11.68 -3.09 -3.22
C ARG A 30 -11.22 -1.66 -2.97
N VAL A 31 -10.17 -1.47 -2.17
CA VAL A 31 -9.73 -0.16 -1.68
C VAL A 31 -8.30 0.18 -2.09
N TRP A 32 -7.64 -0.70 -2.85
CA TRP A 32 -6.21 -0.62 -3.15
C TRP A 32 -5.82 0.71 -3.77
N ASP A 33 -6.70 1.30 -4.58
CA ASP A 33 -6.48 2.62 -5.17
C ASP A 33 -6.32 3.71 -4.10
N GLU A 34 -7.18 3.70 -3.08
CA GLU A 34 -7.14 4.59 -1.92
C GLU A 34 -6.08 4.22 -0.87
N VAL A 35 -5.60 2.97 -0.84
CA VAL A 35 -4.58 2.55 0.13
C VAL A 35 -3.23 3.17 -0.23
N ARG A 36 -2.85 4.19 0.54
CA ARG A 36 -1.56 4.90 0.49
C ARG A 36 -0.66 4.61 1.68
N TYR A 37 -1.11 3.75 2.60
CA TYR A 37 -0.46 3.51 3.89
C TYR A 37 -0.26 2.01 4.12
N CYS A 38 0.90 1.63 4.64
CA CYS A 38 1.22 0.22 4.92
C CYS A 38 0.40 -0.38 6.08
N SER A 39 -0.22 0.46 6.90
CA SER A 39 -0.95 0.04 8.10
C SER A 39 -2.00 1.08 8.52
N ASP A 40 -3.04 0.66 9.24
CA ASP A 40 -4.07 1.54 9.80
C ASP A 40 -3.50 2.60 10.75
N ARG A 41 -2.40 2.30 11.44
CA ARG A 41 -1.65 3.27 12.24
C ARG A 41 -1.16 4.45 11.38
N CYS A 42 -0.45 4.17 10.29
CA CYS A 42 0.03 5.21 9.36
C CYS A 42 -1.12 6.00 8.74
N ARG A 43 -2.25 5.35 8.41
CA ARG A 43 -3.46 6.04 7.92
C ARG A 43 -4.02 7.02 8.96
N THR A 44 -4.04 6.61 10.22
CA THR A 44 -4.56 7.41 11.33
C THR A 44 -3.63 8.57 11.66
N GLU A 45 -2.31 8.34 11.64
CA GLU A 45 -1.32 9.39 11.83
C GLU A 45 -1.36 10.42 10.71
N ALA A 46 -1.41 9.99 9.45
CA ALA A 46 -1.54 10.93 8.32
C ALA A 46 -2.82 11.78 8.41
N LYS A 47 -3.95 11.20 8.85
CA LYS A 47 -5.18 11.97 9.14
C LYS A 47 -5.00 12.97 10.28
N ARG A 48 -4.19 12.63 11.30
CA ARG A 48 -3.88 13.55 12.41
C ARG A 48 -2.96 14.67 11.96
N GLU A 49 -1.95 14.39 11.14
CA GLU A 49 -1.04 15.40 10.60
C GLU A 49 -1.78 16.39 9.70
N ALA A 50 -2.67 15.92 8.83
CA ALA A 50 -3.50 16.79 7.99
C ALA A 50 -4.41 17.75 8.78
N ARG A 51 -4.79 17.39 10.02
CA ARG A 51 -5.63 18.24 10.90
C ARG A 51 -4.82 19.19 11.78
N LYS A 52 -3.48 19.06 11.74
CA LYS A 52 -2.55 19.87 12.54
C LYS A 52 -2.00 21.07 11.75
N SER A 53 -2.38 21.20 10.47
CA SER A 53 -2.03 22.31 9.58
C SER A 53 -3.23 23.23 9.33
#